data_AF-A0A1S6KJC8-F1
#
_entry.id   AF-A0A1S6KJC8-F1
#
_cell.length_a   1.000
_cell.length_b   1.000
_cell.length_c   1.000
_cell.angle_alpha   90.00
_cell.angle_beta   90.00
_cell.angle_gamma   90.00
#
_symmetry.space_group_name_H-M   'P 1'
#
loop_
_entity.id
_entity.type
_entity.pdbx_description
1 polymer ?
#
loop_
_entity_poly.entity_id
_entity_poly.type
_entity_poly.pdbx_seq_one_letter_code
_entity_poly.pdbx_strand_id
1 'polypeptide(L)'
;GGWLHLQPKWKPSVSWFKNAESRLNHHLSGLFGVSSLAWTGHLVHVAIPGSRGESVRWNNFLDVLPHPQGLGPLFTGQWNLYAQNPDSSSHLFGTSQGAGTAILTLLGGFHPQTQSLWLTDMAHHHLAIAFLFLIAGHMYRTNFGIGHSIKDLLEAHIPPGGRLGRGHKGLYDTINNSLHFQLGLALASLGVITSLVAQHMYSLPAYAFIAQDFTTQAALYTHHQYIAGFIMTGAFAHGAIFFIRDYNPEQNEDNVLARMLDHKEAIISHLSWASLFLGFHTLGLYVHNDVMLAFGTPEKQILIEPIFAQWIQSAHGKTSYGFDVLLSSTNSPAFNAGRSIWLPGWLNAINENSNSLFLTIGPGDFLVHHAIALGLHTTTLILVKGALDARGSKLMPDKKDFGYSFPCDGPGRGGTCDISAWDAFYLAVFWMLNTIGWVTFYWHWKHITLWQGNVSQFNESSTYLMGWLRDYLWLNSSQLINGYNPFGMNSLSVWAWMFLFGHLVWATGFMFLISWRGYWQELIETLAWAHERTPLANLIRWRDKPVALSIVQARLVGLAHFSVGYIFTYAAFLIASTSGKFG
;
A
#
# COMPACT_ATOMS: atom_id res chain seq x y z
N GLY A 1 30.26 -7.38 1.43
CA GLY A 1 29.36 -7.90 2.47
C GLY A 1 28.98 -9.35 2.24
N GLY A 2 27.98 -9.61 1.38
CA GLY A 2 27.37 -10.95 1.23
C GLY A 2 28.32 -12.13 1.01
N TRP A 3 29.21 -12.05 0.01
CA TRP A 3 30.18 -13.11 -0.30
C TRP A 3 31.10 -13.47 0.88
N LEU A 4 31.52 -12.45 1.65
CA LEU A 4 32.40 -12.64 2.81
C LEU A 4 31.69 -13.48 3.88
N HIS A 5 30.42 -13.19 4.20
CA HIS A 5 29.65 -13.93 5.21
C HIS A 5 29.20 -15.33 4.77
N LEU A 6 29.48 -15.72 3.53
CA LEU A 6 29.36 -17.11 3.08
C LEU A 6 30.67 -17.89 3.22
N GLN A 7 31.80 -17.20 3.42
CA GLN A 7 33.07 -17.87 3.66
C GLN A 7 33.04 -18.61 5.01
N PRO A 8 33.62 -19.82 5.11
CA PRO A 8 33.52 -20.65 6.31
C PRO A 8 33.91 -19.94 7.62
N LYS A 9 34.93 -19.07 7.57
CA LYS A 9 35.42 -18.33 8.73
C LYS A 9 34.45 -17.25 9.23
N TRP A 10 33.63 -16.68 8.36
CA TRP A 10 32.82 -15.49 8.64
C TRP A 10 31.31 -15.76 8.60
N LYS A 11 30.91 -17.03 8.47
CA LYS A 11 29.53 -17.48 8.47
C LYS A 11 28.93 -17.32 9.88
N PRO A 12 27.89 -16.49 10.07
CA PRO A 12 27.26 -16.32 11.37
C PRO A 12 26.60 -17.61 11.85
N SER A 13 26.60 -17.83 13.16
CA SER A 13 25.91 -18.98 13.77
C SER A 13 24.39 -18.78 13.79
N VAL A 14 23.62 -19.85 13.99
CA VAL A 14 22.15 -19.78 14.10
C VAL A 14 21.72 -18.90 15.28
N SER A 15 22.46 -18.95 16.40
CA SER A 15 22.19 -18.10 17.57
C SER A 15 22.27 -16.60 17.25
N TRP A 16 23.13 -16.20 16.30
CA TRP A 16 23.22 -14.81 15.84
C TRP A 16 21.93 -14.39 15.13
N PHE A 17 21.38 -15.23 14.24
CA PHE A 17 20.14 -14.93 13.52
C PHE A 17 18.90 -14.90 14.42
N LYS A 18 18.91 -15.66 15.51
CA LYS A 18 17.81 -15.74 16.49
C LYS A 18 17.91 -14.72 17.62
N ASN A 19 18.95 -13.89 17.67
CA ASN A 19 19.08 -12.84 18.68
C ASN A 19 18.19 -11.63 18.32
N ALA A 20 16.90 -11.74 18.63
CA ALA A 20 15.88 -10.75 18.29
C ALA A 20 16.10 -9.43 19.03
N GLU A 21 16.39 -9.47 20.34
CA GLU A 21 16.62 -8.29 21.17
C GLU A 21 17.78 -7.44 20.66
N SER A 22 18.94 -8.05 20.38
CA SER A 22 20.08 -7.31 19.83
C SER A 22 19.74 -6.71 18.46
N ARG A 23 19.11 -7.49 17.58
CA ARG A 23 18.72 -7.02 16.24
C ARG A 23 17.75 -5.83 16.31
N LEU A 24 16.74 -5.89 17.18
CA LEU A 24 15.78 -4.80 17.36
C LEU A 24 16.44 -3.54 17.92
N ASN A 25 17.31 -3.67 18.92
CA ASN A 25 18.04 -2.52 19.46
C ASN A 25 18.88 -1.81 18.38
N HIS A 26 19.66 -2.58 17.60
CA HIS A 26 20.49 -2.02 16.54
C HIS A 26 19.67 -1.45 15.38
N HIS A 27 18.52 -2.05 15.05
CA HIS A 27 17.67 -1.53 13.99
C HIS A 27 16.91 -0.28 14.43
N LEU A 28 16.35 -0.26 15.65
CA LEU A 28 15.67 0.92 16.18
C LEU A 28 16.65 2.07 16.37
N SER A 29 17.72 1.88 17.15
CA SER A 29 18.65 2.99 17.43
C SER A 29 19.57 3.29 16.25
N GLY A 30 20.21 2.28 15.67
CA GLY A 30 21.18 2.46 14.58
C GLY A 30 20.52 2.70 13.23
N LEU A 31 19.77 1.71 12.73
CA LEU A 31 19.19 1.81 11.38
C LEU A 31 18.16 2.93 11.27
N PHE A 32 17.26 3.12 12.23
CA PHE A 32 16.25 4.17 12.18
C PHE A 32 16.69 5.45 12.88
N GLY A 33 17.12 5.39 14.13
CA GLY A 33 17.51 6.55 14.93
C GLY A 33 18.68 7.33 14.33
N VAL A 34 19.85 6.69 14.18
CA VAL A 34 21.06 7.33 13.64
C VAL A 34 20.86 7.75 12.18
N SER A 35 20.18 6.96 11.35
CA SER A 35 19.91 7.37 9.97
C SER A 35 18.96 8.57 9.89
N SER A 36 17.91 8.65 10.73
CA SER A 36 17.03 9.81 10.77
C SER A 36 17.74 11.06 11.31
N LEU A 37 18.65 10.88 12.28
CA LEU A 37 19.50 11.96 12.77
C LEU A 37 20.46 12.45 11.68
N ALA A 38 21.10 11.53 10.95
CA ALA A 38 21.97 11.85 9.83
C ALA A 38 21.20 12.55 8.69
N TRP A 39 19.95 12.12 8.44
CA TRP A 39 19.07 12.77 7.47
C TRP A 39 18.65 14.17 7.90
N THR A 40 18.40 14.39 9.20
CA THR A 40 18.24 15.74 9.77
C THR A 40 19.48 16.58 9.48
N GLY A 41 20.66 16.04 9.74
CA GLY A 41 21.93 16.69 9.41
C GLY A 41 21.97 17.09 7.94
N HIS A 42 21.67 16.18 7.02
CA HIS A 42 21.61 16.50 5.59
C HIS A 42 20.60 17.61 5.25
N LEU A 43 19.38 17.56 5.81
CA LEU A 43 18.37 18.58 5.56
C LEU A 43 18.80 19.97 6.06
N VAL A 44 19.30 20.06 7.30
CA VAL A 44 19.74 21.31 7.94
C VAL A 44 20.95 21.91 7.23
N HIS A 45 21.88 21.06 6.82
CA HIS A 45 23.18 21.52 6.34
C HIS A 45 23.30 21.65 4.82
N VAL A 46 22.44 20.96 4.05
CA VAL A 46 22.53 20.92 2.58
C VAL A 46 21.21 21.34 1.95
N ALA A 47 20.10 20.70 2.31
CA ALA A 47 18.83 20.94 1.62
C ALA A 47 18.25 22.33 1.91
N ILE A 48 18.24 22.76 3.17
CA ILE A 48 17.74 24.09 3.57
C ILE A 48 18.59 25.22 2.96
N PRO A 49 19.93 25.22 3.07
CA PRO A 49 20.77 26.19 2.36
C PRO A 49 20.54 26.18 0.83
N GLY A 50 20.45 24.99 0.23
CA GLY A 50 20.14 24.84 -1.19
C GLY A 50 18.80 25.46 -1.58
N SER A 51 17.78 25.32 -0.74
CA SER A 51 16.48 25.96 -0.93
C SER A 51 16.51 27.48 -0.78
N ARG A 52 17.57 28.05 -0.22
CA ARG A 52 17.80 29.49 -0.03
C ARG A 52 18.82 30.07 -1.02
N GLY A 53 19.22 29.30 -2.02
CA GLY A 53 20.19 29.71 -3.04
C GLY A 53 21.66 29.62 -2.60
N GLU A 54 21.95 29.01 -1.45
CA GLU A 54 23.31 28.79 -0.97
C GLU A 54 23.83 27.41 -1.42
N SER A 55 25.04 27.36 -1.98
CA SER A 55 25.65 26.11 -2.42
C SER A 55 26.57 25.52 -1.34
N VAL A 56 26.06 24.53 -0.61
CA VAL A 56 26.83 23.74 0.35
C VAL A 56 27.20 22.37 -0.25
N ARG A 57 28.48 22.06 -0.28
CA ARG A 57 29.08 20.86 -0.90
C ARG A 57 30.18 20.31 0.00
N TRP A 58 30.69 19.13 -0.34
CA TRP A 58 31.74 18.45 0.44
C TRP A 58 32.99 19.30 0.70
N ASN A 59 33.34 20.23 -0.20
CA ASN A 59 34.53 21.06 -0.08
C ASN A 59 34.37 22.28 0.83
N ASN A 60 33.15 22.73 1.15
CA ASN A 60 32.90 23.89 2.01
C ASN A 60 31.96 23.59 3.19
N PHE A 61 31.43 22.37 3.29
CA PHE A 61 30.46 21.98 4.32
C PHE A 61 30.95 22.20 5.76
N LEU A 62 32.25 22.06 6.00
CA LEU A 62 32.83 22.25 7.34
C LEU A 62 32.99 23.72 7.73
N ASP A 63 33.01 24.63 6.76
CA ASP A 63 33.25 26.06 6.97
C ASP A 63 31.95 26.89 6.97
N VAL A 64 30.85 26.35 6.44
CA VAL A 64 29.55 27.02 6.37
C VAL A 64 28.68 26.60 7.56
N LEU A 65 28.32 27.56 8.39
CA LEU A 65 27.39 27.33 9.49
C LEU A 65 25.96 27.17 8.97
N PRO A 66 25.20 26.15 9.41
CA PRO A 66 23.79 26.00 9.01
C PRO A 66 22.86 27.03 9.66
N HIS A 67 23.30 27.66 10.75
CA HIS A 67 22.57 28.70 11.46
C HIS A 67 23.56 29.78 11.92
N PRO A 68 23.21 31.09 11.86
CA PRO A 68 24.15 32.18 12.17
C PRO A 68 24.81 32.10 13.56
N GLN A 69 24.09 31.56 14.54
CA GLN A 69 24.59 31.41 15.92
C GLN A 69 25.31 30.07 16.19
N GLY A 70 25.52 29.25 15.16
CA GLY A 70 26.18 27.95 15.28
C GLY A 70 25.53 27.04 16.33
N LEU A 71 26.35 26.27 17.05
CA LEU A 71 25.92 25.35 18.10
C LEU A 71 25.75 26.00 19.49
N GLY A 72 26.03 27.30 19.64
CA GLY A 72 25.92 28.00 20.93
C GLY A 72 24.56 27.81 21.61
N PRO A 73 23.44 28.13 20.93
CA PRO A 73 22.09 27.93 21.46
C PRO A 73 21.75 26.49 21.87
N LEU A 74 22.34 25.49 21.19
CA LEU A 74 22.15 24.08 21.55
C LEU A 74 22.70 23.79 22.95
N PHE A 75 23.93 24.23 23.23
CA PHE A 75 24.61 23.96 24.50
C PHE A 75 24.10 24.83 25.66
N THR A 76 23.55 26.01 25.38
CA THR A 76 22.94 26.87 26.40
C THR A 76 21.46 26.54 26.67
N GLY A 77 20.87 25.58 25.95
CA GLY A 77 19.47 25.18 26.10
C GLY A 77 18.46 26.16 25.48
N GLN A 78 18.92 27.13 24.69
CA GLN A 78 18.09 28.15 24.02
C GLN A 78 17.63 27.66 22.63
N TRP A 79 17.03 26.47 22.57
CA TRP A 79 16.71 25.80 21.29
C TRP A 79 15.66 26.54 20.45
N ASN A 80 14.83 27.37 21.08
CA ASN A 80 13.85 28.19 20.40
C ASN A 80 14.47 29.14 19.37
N LEU A 81 15.76 29.52 19.52
CA LEU A 81 16.46 30.38 18.57
C LEU A 81 16.57 29.74 17.18
N TYR A 82 16.63 28.40 17.09
CA TYR A 82 16.68 27.69 15.80
C TYR A 82 15.35 27.68 15.01
N ALA A 83 14.26 28.10 15.66
CA ALA A 83 12.93 28.20 15.05
C ALA A 83 12.57 29.64 14.64
N GLN A 84 13.41 30.62 14.94
CA GLN A 84 13.14 32.03 14.68
C GLN A 84 13.43 32.40 13.23
N ASN A 85 12.64 33.32 12.69
CA ASN A 85 12.75 33.82 11.31
C ASN A 85 12.66 32.69 10.27
N PRO A 86 11.50 32.01 10.17
CA PRO A 86 11.26 31.03 9.11
C PRO A 86 11.26 31.70 7.72
N ASP A 87 11.36 30.89 6.68
CA ASP A 87 11.16 31.37 5.30
C ASP A 87 9.79 32.04 5.17
N SER A 88 9.74 33.20 4.52
CA SER A 88 8.52 33.99 4.44
C SER A 88 7.50 33.35 3.48
N SER A 89 6.24 33.77 3.56
CA SER A 89 5.22 33.35 2.58
C SER A 89 5.51 33.79 1.15
N SER A 90 6.43 34.74 0.96
CA SER A 90 6.88 35.23 -0.35
C SER A 90 8.26 34.68 -0.74
N HIS A 91 8.77 33.67 -0.02
CA HIS A 91 10.04 33.03 -0.34
C HIS A 91 10.03 32.41 -1.73
N LEU A 92 11.08 32.66 -2.50
CA LEU A 92 11.29 32.03 -3.79
C LEU A 92 12.28 30.88 -3.64
N PHE A 93 11.78 29.66 -3.71
CA PHE A 93 12.52 28.42 -3.51
C PHE A 93 13.73 28.34 -4.45
N GLY A 94 14.90 28.07 -3.86
CA GLY A 94 16.19 28.05 -4.53
C GLY A 94 16.90 29.41 -4.58
N THR A 95 16.39 30.45 -3.93
CA THR A 95 16.96 31.80 -3.92
C THR A 95 16.97 32.40 -2.51
N SER A 96 17.72 33.47 -2.29
CA SER A 96 17.76 34.18 -1.00
C SER A 96 16.58 35.16 -0.81
N GLN A 97 15.70 35.31 -1.80
CA GLN A 97 14.58 36.26 -1.74
C GLN A 97 13.48 35.72 -0.82
N GLY A 98 13.22 36.41 0.29
CA GLY A 98 12.25 35.98 1.31
C GLY A 98 12.74 34.81 2.18
N ALA A 99 14.02 34.43 2.05
CA ALA A 99 14.62 33.37 2.85
C ALA A 99 14.80 33.81 4.31
N GLY A 100 14.49 32.89 5.22
CA GLY A 100 14.71 33.03 6.65
C GLY A 100 16.06 32.46 7.09
N THR A 101 16.22 32.32 8.40
CA THR A 101 17.39 31.69 9.03
C THR A 101 17.04 30.46 9.86
N ALA A 102 15.75 30.21 10.14
CA ALA A 102 15.33 29.04 10.91
C ALA A 102 15.81 27.74 10.27
N ILE A 103 16.15 26.76 11.10
CA ILE A 103 16.55 25.41 10.65
C ILE A 103 15.61 24.31 11.17
N LEU A 104 14.84 24.60 12.23
CA LEU A 104 13.89 23.66 12.84
C LEU A 104 12.61 24.42 13.16
N THR A 105 11.50 24.11 12.49
CA THR A 105 10.22 24.80 12.70
C THR A 105 9.08 23.82 12.95
N LEU A 106 7.89 24.35 13.21
CA LEU A 106 6.66 23.56 13.35
C LEU A 106 5.48 24.39 12.81
N LEU A 107 5.63 24.88 11.57
CA LEU A 107 4.72 25.84 10.94
C LEU A 107 3.37 25.20 10.59
N GLY A 108 3.40 23.96 10.10
CA GLY A 108 2.23 23.31 9.52
C GLY A 108 1.85 23.88 8.14
N GLY A 109 0.99 23.15 7.43
CA GLY A 109 0.56 23.51 6.08
C GLY A 109 1.69 23.36 5.05
N PHE A 110 1.65 24.19 4.01
CA PHE A 110 2.54 24.09 2.85
C PHE A 110 3.26 25.41 2.56
N HIS A 111 4.46 25.30 1.98
CA HIS A 111 5.16 26.44 1.41
C HIS A 111 4.37 26.97 0.19
N PRO A 112 3.99 28.27 0.16
CA PRO A 112 3.02 28.77 -0.82
C PRO A 112 3.41 28.58 -2.30
N GLN A 113 4.69 28.76 -2.64
CA GLN A 113 5.15 28.61 -4.02
C GLN A 113 5.24 27.14 -4.48
N THR A 114 5.86 26.28 -3.66
CA THR A 114 6.13 24.89 -4.03
C THR A 114 4.95 23.96 -3.78
N GLN A 115 3.96 24.41 -3.00
CA GLN A 115 2.82 23.64 -2.52
C GLN A 115 3.23 22.32 -1.84
N SER A 116 4.36 22.35 -1.13
CA SER A 116 4.93 21.19 -0.43
C SER A 116 5.16 21.49 1.04
N LEU A 117 5.40 20.46 1.85
CA LEU A 117 5.83 20.61 3.24
C LEU A 117 7.09 21.48 3.35
N TRP A 118 7.19 22.23 4.45
CA TRP A 118 8.35 23.05 4.76
C TRP A 118 9.58 22.17 5.05
N LEU A 119 10.73 22.51 4.46
CA LEU A 119 11.98 21.76 4.70
C LEU A 119 12.41 21.79 6.18
N THR A 120 12.19 22.91 6.85
CA THR A 120 12.47 23.10 8.28
C THR A 120 11.54 22.28 9.18
N ASP A 121 10.28 22.07 8.77
CA ASP A 121 9.36 21.15 9.47
C ASP A 121 9.77 19.69 9.25
N MET A 122 10.19 19.33 8.01
CA MET A 122 10.71 17.99 7.72
C MET A 122 12.00 17.68 8.48
N ALA A 123 12.92 18.66 8.58
CA ALA A 123 14.14 18.53 9.38
C ALA A 123 13.81 18.30 10.86
N HIS A 124 12.88 19.08 11.41
CA HIS A 124 12.45 18.93 12.79
C HIS A 124 11.73 17.60 13.04
N HIS A 125 10.89 17.15 12.11
CA HIS A 125 10.26 15.83 12.16
C HIS A 125 11.31 14.72 12.27
N HIS A 126 12.31 14.72 11.38
CA HIS A 126 13.37 13.71 11.39
C HIS A 126 14.22 13.74 12.67
N LEU A 127 14.46 14.93 13.23
CA LEU A 127 15.17 15.07 14.49
C LEU A 127 14.37 14.47 15.64
N ALA A 128 13.08 14.80 15.71
CA ALA A 128 12.18 14.32 16.76
C ALA A 128 12.06 12.79 16.73
N ILE A 129 11.79 12.18 15.56
CA ILE A 129 11.68 10.73 15.45
C ILE A 129 13.03 10.03 15.66
N ALA A 130 14.15 10.68 15.34
CA ALA A 130 15.47 10.12 15.62
C ALA A 130 15.65 9.88 17.12
N PHE A 131 15.30 10.86 17.97
CA PHE A 131 15.38 10.68 19.42
C PHE A 131 14.41 9.63 19.94
N LEU A 132 13.19 9.55 19.40
CA LEU A 132 12.25 8.48 19.76
C LEU A 132 12.84 7.10 19.47
N PHE A 133 13.43 6.90 18.30
CA PHE A 133 14.03 5.63 17.91
C PHE A 133 15.33 5.30 18.64
N LEU A 134 16.17 6.31 18.92
CA LEU A 134 17.37 6.15 19.74
C LEU A 134 16.99 5.67 21.14
N ILE A 135 15.99 6.27 21.78
CA ILE A 135 15.51 5.83 23.10
C ILE A 135 14.89 4.43 23.02
N ALA A 136 14.00 4.20 22.05
CA ALA A 136 13.35 2.90 21.87
C ALA A 136 14.35 1.75 21.64
N GLY A 137 15.46 2.02 20.94
CA GLY A 137 16.51 1.04 20.69
C GLY A 137 17.37 0.68 21.91
N HIS A 138 17.10 1.23 23.09
CA HIS A 138 17.73 0.85 24.36
C HIS A 138 16.77 0.08 25.29
N MET A 139 15.63 -0.37 24.78
CA MET A 139 14.61 -1.07 25.57
C MET A 139 14.97 -2.53 25.86
N TYR A 140 15.53 -3.27 24.89
CA TYR A 140 15.68 -4.72 25.02
C TYR A 140 17.03 -5.13 25.61
N ARG A 141 17.03 -6.20 26.40
CA ARG A 141 18.22 -6.69 27.11
C ARG A 141 19.23 -7.30 26.14
N THR A 142 20.49 -6.87 26.24
CA THR A 142 21.62 -7.42 25.49
C THR A 142 22.66 -8.00 26.46
N ASN A 143 23.91 -8.19 26.01
CA ASN A 143 25.03 -8.63 26.84
C ASN A 143 25.42 -7.65 27.97
N PHE A 144 24.85 -6.45 28.00
CA PHE A 144 25.07 -5.46 29.06
C PHE A 144 24.18 -5.67 30.31
N GLY A 145 23.33 -6.70 30.32
CA GLY A 145 22.58 -7.13 31.52
C GLY A 145 21.38 -6.28 31.92
N ILE A 146 21.14 -5.14 31.27
CA ILE A 146 20.02 -4.22 31.52
C ILE A 146 19.08 -4.20 30.31
N GLY A 147 17.77 -4.12 30.55
CA GLY A 147 16.70 -4.06 29.54
C GLY A 147 15.68 -5.20 29.68
N HIS A 148 14.75 -5.29 28.74
CA HIS A 148 13.67 -6.29 28.74
C HIS A 148 14.00 -7.51 27.87
N SER A 149 13.63 -8.72 28.31
CA SER A 149 13.49 -9.86 27.39
C SER A 149 12.07 -9.89 26.82
N ILE A 150 11.98 -10.03 25.50
CA ILE A 150 10.68 -10.08 24.81
C ILE A 150 9.91 -11.34 25.23
N LYS A 151 10.62 -12.44 25.47
CA LYS A 151 10.03 -13.68 25.97
C LYS A 151 9.34 -13.47 27.32
N ASP A 152 10.06 -12.90 28.29
CA ASP A 152 9.52 -12.63 29.64
C ASP A 152 8.29 -11.70 29.57
N LEU A 153 8.35 -10.66 28.72
CA LEU A 153 7.22 -9.74 28.50
C LEU A 153 5.98 -10.47 27.95
N LEU A 154 6.15 -11.31 26.93
CA LEU A 154 5.03 -12.07 26.35
C LEU A 154 4.47 -13.10 27.33
N GLU A 155 5.32 -13.79 28.09
CA GLU A 155 4.86 -14.79 29.07
C GLU A 155 4.11 -14.17 30.26
N ALA A 156 4.48 -12.95 30.66
CA ALA A 156 3.82 -12.21 31.73
C ALA A 156 2.51 -11.52 31.29
N HIS A 157 2.33 -11.25 29.99
CA HIS A 157 1.18 -10.51 29.48
C HIS A 157 -0.04 -11.42 29.29
N ILE A 158 -0.70 -11.76 30.41
CA ILE A 158 -1.91 -12.58 30.46
C ILE A 158 -3.10 -11.67 30.80
N PRO A 159 -4.19 -11.70 30.03
CA PRO A 159 -5.33 -10.83 30.30
C PRO A 159 -6.01 -11.20 31.63
N PRO A 160 -6.40 -10.21 32.45
CA PRO A 160 -6.99 -10.45 33.77
C PRO A 160 -8.33 -11.20 33.69
N GLY A 161 -9.05 -11.10 32.57
CA GLY A 161 -10.35 -11.74 32.38
C GLY A 161 -10.33 -13.20 31.94
N GLY A 162 -9.16 -13.83 31.75
CA GLY A 162 -9.02 -15.26 31.40
C GLY A 162 -9.60 -15.70 30.04
N ARG A 163 -10.25 -14.81 29.29
CA ARG A 163 -10.97 -15.12 28.03
C ARG A 163 -10.06 -15.50 26.84
N LEU A 164 -8.75 -15.27 26.95
CA LEU A 164 -7.76 -15.59 25.90
C LEU A 164 -6.85 -16.77 26.27
N GLY A 165 -7.30 -17.66 27.15
CA GLY A 165 -6.56 -18.86 27.57
C GLY A 165 -5.21 -18.51 28.19
N ARG A 166 -4.14 -19.19 27.76
CA ARG A 166 -2.75 -18.95 28.16
C ARG A 166 -2.14 -17.64 27.60
N GLY A 167 -2.90 -16.82 26.86
CA GLY A 167 -2.45 -15.53 26.36
C GLY A 167 -1.32 -15.66 25.33
N HIS A 168 -0.22 -14.93 25.54
CA HIS A 168 0.91 -14.87 24.59
C HIS A 168 2.03 -15.90 24.85
N LYS A 169 1.81 -16.85 25.77
CA LYS A 169 2.81 -17.89 26.07
C LYS A 169 3.17 -18.71 24.82
N GLY A 170 4.47 -18.95 24.63
CA GLY A 170 5.01 -19.69 23.48
C GLY A 170 5.12 -18.88 22.17
N LEU A 171 4.59 -17.65 22.11
CA LEU A 171 4.65 -16.84 20.89
C LEU A 171 6.08 -16.39 20.53
N TYR A 172 6.93 -16.06 21.51
CA TYR A 172 8.32 -15.67 21.23
C TYR A 172 9.04 -16.74 20.40
N ASP A 173 9.00 -18.00 20.86
CA ASP A 173 9.65 -19.10 20.19
C ASP A 173 8.95 -19.44 18.86
N THR A 174 7.61 -19.37 18.79
CA THR A 174 6.86 -19.59 17.55
C THR A 174 7.25 -18.59 16.46
N ILE A 175 7.36 -17.31 16.81
CA ILE A 175 7.75 -16.23 15.87
C ILE A 175 9.24 -16.33 15.53
N ASN A 176 10.11 -16.44 16.54
CA ASN A 176 11.55 -16.37 16.34
C ASN A 176 12.12 -17.60 15.62
N ASN A 177 11.43 -18.74 15.68
CA ASN A 177 11.82 -19.97 14.97
C ASN A 177 11.27 -20.07 13.54
N SER A 178 10.14 -19.41 13.22
CA SER A 178 9.56 -19.45 11.87
C SER A 178 9.92 -18.22 11.05
N LEU A 179 10.66 -18.44 9.96
CA LEU A 179 10.91 -17.39 8.96
C LEU A 179 9.63 -17.00 8.20
N HIS A 180 8.69 -17.94 8.00
CA HIS A 180 7.42 -17.65 7.35
C HIS A 180 6.53 -16.75 8.21
N PHE A 181 6.51 -16.93 9.53
CA PHE A 181 5.81 -16.01 10.43
C PHE A 181 6.44 -14.62 10.42
N GLN A 182 7.78 -14.54 10.53
CA GLN A 182 8.50 -13.26 10.49
C GLN A 182 8.27 -12.53 9.16
N LEU A 183 8.35 -13.23 8.04
CA LEU A 183 8.11 -12.65 6.73
C LEU A 183 6.65 -12.22 6.56
N GLY A 184 5.68 -13.00 7.05
CA GLY A 184 4.27 -12.62 7.08
C GLY A 184 4.05 -11.30 7.83
N LEU A 185 4.61 -11.17 9.04
CA LEU A 185 4.51 -9.93 9.82
C LEU A 185 5.23 -8.75 9.18
N ALA A 186 6.43 -8.98 8.64
CA ALA A 186 7.21 -7.94 7.98
C ALA A 186 6.49 -7.41 6.74
N LEU A 187 5.92 -8.30 5.91
CA LEU A 187 5.11 -7.92 4.77
C LEU A 187 3.81 -7.23 5.20
N ALA A 188 3.10 -7.71 6.23
CA ALA A 188 1.88 -7.04 6.71
C ALA A 188 2.18 -5.61 7.18
N SER A 189 3.24 -5.43 7.97
CA SER A 189 3.68 -4.12 8.45
C SER A 189 4.11 -3.22 7.29
N LEU A 190 4.90 -3.76 6.34
CA LEU A 190 5.37 -3.04 5.16
C LEU A 190 4.22 -2.64 4.25
N GLY A 191 3.26 -3.53 3.98
CA GLY A 191 2.12 -3.26 3.12
C GLY A 191 1.22 -2.15 3.67
N VAL A 192 1.00 -2.12 4.99
CA VAL A 192 0.29 -1.03 5.67
C VAL A 192 1.03 0.30 5.48
N ILE A 193 2.33 0.36 5.76
CA ILE A 193 3.08 1.62 5.61
C ILE A 193 3.24 2.02 4.14
N THR A 194 3.31 1.08 3.19
CA THR A 194 3.35 1.40 1.75
C THR A 194 2.04 2.06 1.30
N SER A 195 0.88 1.57 1.78
CA SER A 195 -0.39 2.24 1.50
C SER A 195 -0.47 3.61 2.20
N LEU A 196 0.03 3.72 3.44
CA LEU A 196 0.12 4.99 4.16
C LEU A 196 0.98 6.02 3.40
N VAL A 197 2.11 5.59 2.83
CA VAL A 197 2.96 6.42 1.96
C VAL A 197 2.16 6.95 0.79
N ALA A 198 1.39 6.10 0.09
CA ALA A 198 0.53 6.53 -1.01
C ALA A 198 -0.48 7.61 -0.55
N GLN A 199 -1.19 7.36 0.55
CA GLN A 199 -2.22 8.27 1.06
C GLN A 199 -1.66 9.61 1.55
N HIS A 200 -0.51 9.59 2.23
CA HIS A 200 0.11 10.82 2.73
C HIS A 200 0.82 11.61 1.63
N MET A 201 1.50 10.96 0.68
CA MET A 201 2.27 11.68 -0.34
C MET A 201 1.40 12.51 -1.28
N TYR A 202 0.17 12.08 -1.58
CA TYR A 202 -0.71 12.88 -2.45
C TYR A 202 -1.39 14.04 -1.70
N SER A 203 -1.70 13.85 -0.41
CA SER A 203 -2.43 14.83 0.41
C SER A 203 -1.52 15.80 1.16
N LEU A 204 -0.29 15.39 1.47
CA LEU A 204 0.75 16.16 2.13
C LEU A 204 2.04 16.08 1.27
N PRO A 205 2.12 16.81 0.15
CA PRO A 205 3.24 16.70 -0.78
C PRO A 205 4.57 17.08 -0.11
N ALA A 206 5.53 16.16 -0.08
CA ALA A 206 6.82 16.38 0.58
C ALA A 206 7.90 16.97 -0.35
N TYR A 207 7.67 16.95 -1.66
CA TYR A 207 8.63 17.40 -2.66
C TYR A 207 8.18 18.70 -3.32
N ALA A 208 9.12 19.62 -3.55
CA ALA A 208 8.80 20.89 -4.17
C ALA A 208 8.19 20.70 -5.56
N PHE A 209 7.09 21.41 -5.83
CA PHE A 209 6.37 21.43 -7.12
C PHE A 209 5.73 20.10 -7.55
N ILE A 210 5.80 19.03 -6.75
CA ILE A 210 5.21 17.74 -7.12
C ILE A 210 3.68 17.79 -7.21
N ALA A 211 3.04 18.70 -6.46
CA ALA A 211 1.59 18.92 -6.53
C ALA A 211 1.13 19.50 -7.87
N GLN A 212 2.06 20.05 -8.67
CA GLN A 212 1.81 20.61 -9.99
C GLN A 212 2.14 19.61 -11.11
N ASP A 213 2.94 18.58 -10.82
CA ASP A 213 3.18 17.46 -11.74
C ASP A 213 2.15 16.35 -11.52
N PHE A 214 0.99 16.53 -12.14
CA PHE A 214 -0.17 15.65 -12.01
C PHE A 214 0.12 14.22 -12.48
N THR A 215 0.93 14.04 -13.54
CA THR A 215 1.24 12.72 -14.08
C THR A 215 2.13 11.94 -13.12
N THR A 216 3.15 12.59 -12.55
CA THR A 216 4.02 11.97 -11.54
C THR A 216 3.25 11.65 -10.26
N GLN A 217 2.38 12.54 -9.80
CA GLN A 217 1.55 12.30 -8.61
C GLN A 217 0.62 11.09 -8.82
N ALA A 218 -0.03 11.01 -9.98
CA ALA A 218 -0.89 9.88 -10.34
C ALA A 218 -0.12 8.56 -10.41
N ALA A 219 1.07 8.56 -11.02
CA ALA A 219 1.93 7.41 -11.12
C ALA A 219 2.40 6.94 -9.73
N LEU A 220 2.85 7.84 -8.85
CA LEU A 220 3.33 7.51 -7.51
C LEU A 220 2.24 6.92 -6.62
N TYR A 221 1.04 7.51 -6.61
CA TYR A 221 -0.09 6.98 -5.83
C TYR A 221 -0.45 5.56 -6.31
N THR A 222 -0.65 5.40 -7.61
CA THR A 222 -1.01 4.11 -8.22
C THR A 222 0.06 3.06 -7.94
N HIS A 223 1.33 3.39 -8.18
CA HIS A 223 2.47 2.50 -7.97
C HIS A 223 2.51 1.94 -6.54
N HIS A 224 2.47 2.82 -5.53
CA HIS A 224 2.56 2.39 -4.14
C HIS A 224 1.33 1.58 -3.71
N GLN A 225 0.13 1.89 -4.21
CA GLN A 225 -1.07 1.11 -3.89
C GLN A 225 -1.03 -0.31 -4.47
N TYR A 226 -0.56 -0.51 -5.71
CA TYR A 226 -0.37 -1.86 -6.25
C TYR A 226 0.70 -2.62 -5.48
N ILE A 227 1.84 -2.00 -5.16
CA ILE A 227 2.88 -2.64 -4.33
C ILE A 227 2.32 -3.04 -2.96
N ALA A 228 1.56 -2.16 -2.30
CA ALA A 228 0.91 -2.47 -1.03
C ALA A 228 0.00 -3.70 -1.15
N GLY A 229 -0.82 -3.79 -2.21
CA GLY A 229 -1.68 -4.95 -2.47
C GLY A 229 -0.90 -6.27 -2.64
N PHE A 230 0.19 -6.27 -3.42
CA PHE A 230 1.05 -7.44 -3.58
C PHE A 230 1.76 -7.85 -2.28
N ILE A 231 2.28 -6.87 -1.53
CA ILE A 231 2.92 -7.11 -0.25
C ILE A 231 1.92 -7.70 0.76
N MET A 232 0.70 -7.14 0.84
CA MET A 232 -0.34 -7.61 1.75
C MET A 232 -0.81 -9.04 1.40
N THR A 233 -1.03 -9.36 0.13
CA THR A 233 -1.36 -10.74 -0.28
C THR A 233 -0.22 -11.72 0.03
N GLY A 234 1.03 -11.31 -0.15
CA GLY A 234 2.21 -12.06 0.26
C GLY A 234 2.27 -12.31 1.77
N ALA A 235 1.88 -11.34 2.60
CA ALA A 235 1.84 -11.49 4.05
C ALA A 235 0.96 -12.66 4.49
N PHE A 236 -0.26 -12.74 3.95
CA PHE A 236 -1.20 -13.82 4.25
C PHE A 236 -0.76 -15.15 3.63
N ALA A 237 -0.16 -15.16 2.45
CA ALA A 237 0.42 -16.36 1.85
C ALA A 237 1.50 -16.97 2.77
N HIS A 238 2.41 -16.14 3.29
CA HIS A 238 3.43 -16.60 4.23
C HIS A 238 2.84 -17.02 5.59
N GLY A 239 1.76 -16.38 6.06
CA GLY A 239 0.98 -16.84 7.20
C GLY A 239 0.38 -18.25 7.00
N ALA A 240 -0.19 -18.52 5.81
CA ALA A 240 -0.69 -19.86 5.47
C ALA A 240 0.43 -20.90 5.39
N ILE A 241 1.58 -20.55 4.79
CA ILE A 241 2.75 -21.44 4.75
C ILE A 241 3.24 -21.75 6.17
N PHE A 242 3.28 -20.76 7.07
CA PHE A 242 3.60 -20.96 8.48
C PHE A 242 2.65 -21.98 9.12
N PHE A 243 1.33 -21.84 8.94
CA PHE A 243 0.36 -22.78 9.52
C PHE A 243 0.55 -24.22 9.06
N ILE A 244 1.03 -24.43 7.84
CA ILE A 244 1.28 -25.77 7.30
C ILE A 244 2.61 -26.33 7.81
N ARG A 245 3.70 -25.57 7.66
CA ARG A 245 5.07 -26.09 7.82
C ARG A 245 5.63 -25.97 9.23
N ASP A 246 5.32 -24.87 9.91
CA ASP A 246 6.08 -24.45 11.10
C ASP A 246 5.21 -24.42 12.37
N TYR A 247 3.88 -24.34 12.24
CA TYR A 247 2.97 -24.31 13.39
C TYR A 247 2.95 -25.65 14.13
N ASN A 248 3.29 -25.60 15.42
CA ASN A 248 3.18 -26.71 16.37
C ASN A 248 2.01 -26.50 17.33
N PRO A 249 0.94 -27.33 17.26
CA PRO A 249 -0.22 -27.22 18.16
C PRO A 249 0.12 -27.43 19.64
N GLU A 250 1.04 -28.33 19.98
CA GLU A 250 1.41 -28.63 21.38
C GLU A 250 2.09 -27.43 22.04
N GLN A 251 3.01 -26.78 21.32
CA GLN A 251 3.68 -25.57 21.82
C GLN A 251 2.71 -24.40 22.00
N ASN A 252 1.70 -24.31 21.13
CA ASN A 252 0.74 -23.21 21.09
C ASN A 252 -0.59 -23.53 21.80
N GLU A 253 -0.69 -24.65 22.50
CA GLU A 253 -1.94 -25.11 23.14
C GLU A 253 -2.62 -24.01 23.96
N ASP A 254 -3.91 -23.76 23.78
CA ASP A 254 -4.69 -22.74 24.50
C ASP A 254 -4.07 -21.31 24.53
N ASN A 255 -3.09 -20.99 23.68
CA ASN A 255 -2.64 -19.61 23.49
C ASN A 255 -3.53 -18.89 22.47
N VAL A 256 -3.32 -17.59 22.26
CA VAL A 256 -4.15 -16.79 21.34
C VAL A 256 -4.19 -17.33 19.91
N LEU A 257 -3.12 -17.98 19.44
CA LEU A 257 -3.02 -18.54 18.08
C LEU A 257 -3.85 -19.82 17.95
N ALA A 258 -3.76 -20.74 18.92
CA ALA A 258 -4.59 -21.94 18.96
C ALA A 258 -6.07 -21.59 19.10
N ARG A 259 -6.40 -20.67 20.01
CA ARG A 259 -7.80 -20.26 20.22
C ARG A 259 -8.43 -19.69 18.96
N MET A 260 -7.70 -18.89 18.17
CA MET A 260 -8.18 -18.39 16.87
C MET A 260 -8.56 -19.54 15.93
N LEU A 261 -7.77 -20.61 15.89
CA LEU A 261 -8.07 -21.78 15.06
C LEU A 261 -9.31 -22.53 15.56
N ASP A 262 -9.55 -22.58 16.87
CA ASP A 262 -10.70 -23.27 17.48
C ASP A 262 -12.06 -22.64 17.11
N HIS A 263 -12.09 -21.35 16.75
CA HIS A 263 -13.29 -20.64 16.31
C HIS A 263 -13.17 -20.06 14.89
N LYS A 264 -12.35 -20.69 14.04
CA LYS A 264 -12.11 -20.23 12.66
C LYS A 264 -13.40 -20.10 11.84
N GLU A 265 -14.37 -20.98 12.04
CA GLU A 265 -15.65 -20.96 11.33
C GLU A 265 -16.46 -19.70 11.65
N ALA A 266 -16.37 -19.20 12.89
CA ALA A 266 -17.01 -17.94 13.27
C ALA A 266 -16.35 -16.76 12.54
N ILE A 267 -15.01 -16.70 12.50
CA ILE A 267 -14.28 -15.65 11.79
C ILE A 267 -14.65 -15.65 10.29
N ILE A 268 -14.59 -16.82 9.65
CA ILE A 268 -14.87 -16.98 8.22
C ILE A 268 -16.33 -16.62 7.90
N SER A 269 -17.29 -17.05 8.72
CA SER A 269 -18.71 -16.76 8.48
C SER A 269 -19.04 -15.27 8.63
N HIS A 270 -18.43 -14.57 9.60
CA HIS A 270 -18.64 -13.13 9.76
C HIS A 270 -18.02 -12.32 8.62
N LEU A 271 -16.82 -12.69 8.17
CA LEU A 271 -16.21 -12.09 6.97
C LEU A 271 -17.07 -12.34 5.72
N SER A 272 -17.61 -13.55 5.57
CA SER A 272 -18.54 -13.87 4.49
C SER A 272 -19.81 -13.03 4.55
N TRP A 273 -20.40 -12.87 5.73
CA TRP A 273 -21.57 -12.01 5.92
C TRP A 273 -21.27 -10.56 5.54
N ALA A 274 -20.15 -10.00 6.02
CA ALA A 274 -19.76 -8.63 5.72
C ALA A 274 -19.54 -8.41 4.21
N SER A 275 -18.85 -9.33 3.54
CA SER A 275 -18.67 -9.30 2.08
C SER A 275 -20.01 -9.36 1.33
N LEU A 276 -20.91 -10.26 1.70
CA LEU A 276 -22.22 -10.37 1.06
C LEU A 276 -23.08 -9.13 1.32
N PHE A 277 -23.09 -8.63 2.56
CA PHE A 277 -23.81 -7.43 2.94
C PHE A 277 -23.35 -6.23 2.13
N LEU A 278 -22.04 -5.95 2.09
CA LEU A 278 -21.48 -4.87 1.29
C LEU A 278 -21.78 -5.07 -0.20
N GLY A 279 -21.61 -6.28 -0.72
CA GLY A 279 -21.84 -6.61 -2.13
C GLY A 279 -23.27 -6.33 -2.59
N PHE A 280 -24.25 -6.85 -1.86
CA PHE A 280 -25.65 -6.67 -2.22
C PHE A 280 -26.09 -5.20 -2.17
N HIS A 281 -25.69 -4.46 -1.13
CA HIS A 281 -26.15 -3.08 -0.96
C HIS A 281 -25.40 -2.10 -1.88
N THR A 282 -24.07 -2.22 -2.00
CA THR A 282 -23.29 -1.32 -2.86
C THR A 282 -23.64 -1.50 -4.33
N LEU A 283 -23.66 -2.74 -4.83
CA LEU A 283 -24.07 -2.99 -6.21
C LEU A 283 -25.54 -2.65 -6.44
N GLY A 284 -26.41 -2.97 -5.47
CA GLY A 284 -27.83 -2.64 -5.55
C GLY A 284 -28.10 -1.14 -5.69
N LEU A 285 -27.37 -0.30 -4.93
CA LEU A 285 -27.47 1.16 -5.04
C LEU A 285 -26.94 1.68 -6.38
N TYR A 286 -25.79 1.19 -6.85
CA TYR A 286 -25.26 1.55 -8.16
C TYR A 286 -26.26 1.21 -9.28
N VAL A 287 -26.80 -0.01 -9.29
CA VAL A 287 -27.78 -0.46 -10.29
C VAL A 287 -29.08 0.36 -10.19
N HIS A 288 -29.58 0.64 -8.98
CA HIS A 288 -30.72 1.53 -8.80
C HIS A 288 -30.46 2.90 -9.43
N ASN A 289 -29.31 3.51 -9.14
CA ASN A 289 -28.96 4.83 -9.67
C ASN A 289 -28.80 4.85 -11.20
N ASP A 290 -28.19 3.80 -11.78
CA ASP A 290 -28.13 3.63 -13.24
C ASP A 290 -29.52 3.56 -13.86
N VAL A 291 -30.45 2.80 -13.28
CA VAL A 291 -31.83 2.66 -13.79
C VAL A 291 -32.58 4.00 -13.70
N MET A 292 -32.46 4.71 -12.58
CA MET A 292 -33.11 6.02 -12.41
C MET A 292 -32.59 7.05 -13.41
N LEU A 293 -31.28 7.03 -13.69
CA LEU A 293 -30.69 7.89 -14.71
C LEU A 293 -31.16 7.49 -16.12
N ALA A 294 -31.19 6.20 -16.43
CA ALA A 294 -31.63 5.70 -17.73
C ALA A 294 -33.10 6.05 -18.03
N PHE A 295 -33.94 6.15 -16.99
CA PHE A 295 -35.33 6.61 -17.12
C PHE A 295 -35.51 8.13 -17.12
N GLY A 296 -34.42 8.91 -17.06
CA GLY A 296 -34.48 10.36 -17.08
C GLY A 296 -35.01 10.97 -15.78
N THR A 297 -34.92 10.25 -14.66
CA THR A 297 -35.34 10.70 -13.33
C THR A 297 -34.17 10.69 -12.34
N PRO A 298 -33.09 11.47 -12.58
CA PRO A 298 -31.90 11.47 -11.74
C PRO A 298 -32.17 11.91 -10.29
N GLU A 299 -33.23 12.69 -10.04
CA GLU A 299 -33.67 13.11 -8.71
C GLU A 299 -34.17 11.94 -7.83
N LYS A 300 -34.45 10.78 -8.42
CA LYS A 300 -34.86 9.55 -7.71
C LYS A 300 -33.69 8.63 -7.36
N GLN A 301 -32.46 9.03 -7.68
CA GLN A 301 -31.27 8.34 -7.20
C GLN A 301 -31.21 8.35 -5.68
N ILE A 302 -30.60 7.33 -5.10
CA ILE A 302 -30.31 7.28 -3.67
C ILE A 302 -28.91 7.84 -3.46
N LEU A 303 -28.86 9.07 -2.95
CA LEU A 303 -27.63 9.81 -2.69
C LEU A 303 -27.41 9.91 -1.18
N ILE A 304 -26.44 9.13 -0.67
CA ILE A 304 -26.13 9.07 0.76
C ILE A 304 -24.88 9.90 1.02
N GLU A 305 -25.01 10.93 1.86
CA GLU A 305 -23.87 11.77 2.27
C GLU A 305 -22.94 11.00 3.24
N PRO A 306 -21.60 11.06 3.04
CA PRO A 306 -20.64 10.44 3.94
C PRO A 306 -20.41 11.29 5.22
N ILE A 307 -21.48 11.51 5.99
CA ILE A 307 -21.52 12.41 7.16
C ILE A 307 -20.40 12.09 8.17
N PHE A 308 -20.10 10.81 8.42
CA PHE A 308 -19.02 10.44 9.33
C PHE A 308 -17.64 10.90 8.84
N ALA A 309 -17.38 10.80 7.55
CA ALA A 309 -16.11 11.25 6.99
C ALA A 309 -16.05 12.78 6.90
N GLN A 310 -17.16 13.45 6.57
CA GLN A 310 -17.27 14.92 6.60
C GLN A 310 -17.05 15.46 8.02
N TRP A 311 -17.60 14.78 9.03
CA TRP A 311 -17.36 15.09 10.44
C TRP A 311 -15.87 14.97 10.80
N ILE A 312 -15.16 13.95 10.30
CA ILE A 312 -13.70 13.84 10.49
C ILE A 312 -12.96 15.01 9.84
N GLN A 313 -13.35 15.43 8.62
CA GLN A 313 -12.74 16.60 7.98
C GLN A 313 -12.94 17.87 8.83
N SER A 314 -14.13 18.07 9.39
CA SER A 314 -14.40 19.19 10.29
C SER A 314 -13.71 19.08 11.64
N ALA A 315 -13.61 17.87 12.21
CA ALA A 315 -12.80 17.62 13.40
C ALA A 315 -11.33 18.01 13.19
N HIS A 316 -10.83 17.94 11.94
CA HIS A 316 -9.52 18.42 11.52
C HIS A 316 -9.48 19.90 11.13
N GLY A 317 -10.57 20.65 11.24
CA GLY A 317 -10.59 22.10 11.01
C GLY A 317 -11.14 22.55 9.67
N LYS A 318 -11.71 21.64 8.86
CA LYS A 318 -12.40 22.01 7.62
C LYS A 318 -13.78 22.60 7.91
N THR A 319 -13.99 23.85 7.50
CA THR A 319 -15.18 24.63 7.87
C THR A 319 -16.34 24.49 6.87
N SER A 320 -16.09 23.98 5.66
CA SER A 320 -17.07 23.93 4.56
C SER A 320 -18.35 23.14 4.85
N TYR A 321 -18.32 22.20 5.81
CA TYR A 321 -19.48 21.37 6.18
C TYR A 321 -20.33 21.94 7.32
N GLY A 322 -19.87 22.99 8.00
CA GLY A 322 -20.61 23.64 9.07
C GLY A 322 -20.70 22.85 10.40
N PHE A 323 -19.96 21.76 10.58
CA PHE A 323 -19.82 21.14 11.90
C PHE A 323 -18.88 21.99 12.78
N ASP A 324 -19.35 22.38 13.96
CA ASP A 324 -18.58 23.12 14.97
C ASP A 324 -18.01 22.15 16.03
N VAL A 325 -16.93 21.43 15.68
CA VAL A 325 -16.36 20.35 16.50
C VAL A 325 -14.83 20.38 16.47
N LEU A 326 -14.20 20.12 17.62
CA LEU A 326 -12.74 19.99 17.75
C LEU A 326 -11.98 21.15 17.08
N LEU A 327 -11.24 20.92 15.98
CA LEU A 327 -10.42 21.96 15.36
C LEU A 327 -11.20 22.92 14.44
N SER A 328 -12.44 22.62 14.05
CA SER A 328 -13.29 23.63 13.39
C SER A 328 -13.93 24.59 14.39
N SER A 329 -13.92 24.25 15.69
CA SER A 329 -14.44 25.08 16.76
C SER A 329 -13.36 25.93 17.42
N THR A 330 -13.43 27.24 17.25
CA THR A 330 -12.43 28.18 17.79
C THR A 330 -12.39 28.22 19.32
N ASN A 331 -13.45 27.76 20.00
CA ASN A 331 -13.56 27.72 21.45
C ASN A 331 -13.09 26.37 22.04
N SER A 332 -12.78 25.38 21.22
CA SER A 332 -12.39 24.04 21.67
C SER A 332 -11.01 24.03 22.36
N PRO A 333 -10.81 23.22 23.42
CA PRO A 333 -9.49 23.00 24.00
C PRO A 333 -8.44 22.52 22.98
N ALA A 334 -8.85 21.70 22.01
CA ALA A 334 -7.96 21.19 20.96
C ALA A 334 -7.47 22.32 20.05
N PHE A 335 -8.34 23.27 19.70
CA PHE A 335 -7.99 24.44 18.92
C PHE A 335 -7.03 25.35 19.70
N ASN A 336 -7.38 25.66 20.95
CA ASN A 336 -6.59 26.57 21.79
C ASN A 336 -5.16 26.07 22.05
N ALA A 337 -4.98 24.76 22.22
CA ALA A 337 -3.66 24.16 22.44
C ALA A 337 -2.72 24.29 21.23
N GLY A 338 -3.25 24.26 20.00
CA GLY A 338 -2.46 24.31 18.77
C GLY A 338 -2.28 25.71 18.16
N ARG A 339 -3.11 26.70 18.58
CA ARG A 339 -3.29 27.99 17.92
C ARG A 339 -2.00 28.80 17.68
N SER A 340 -0.97 28.63 18.50
CA SER A 340 0.29 29.38 18.41
C SER A 340 1.46 28.57 17.86
N ILE A 341 1.22 27.35 17.35
CA ILE A 341 2.25 26.41 16.92
C ILE A 341 2.03 26.03 15.44
N TRP A 342 1.41 24.89 15.17
CA TRP A 342 1.20 24.33 13.82
C TRP A 342 -0.19 24.63 13.25
N LEU A 343 -1.15 24.97 14.12
CA LEU A 343 -2.56 25.00 13.76
C LEU A 343 -2.89 26.10 12.73
N PRO A 344 -2.34 27.33 12.79
CA PRO A 344 -2.64 28.35 11.77
C PRO A 344 -2.25 27.91 10.35
N GLY A 345 -1.06 27.34 10.17
CA GLY A 345 -0.60 26.83 8.87
C GLY A 345 -1.44 25.66 8.39
N TRP A 346 -1.80 24.75 9.29
CA TRP A 346 -2.72 23.64 9.00
C TRP A 346 -4.12 24.09 8.57
N LEU A 347 -4.74 25.01 9.33
CA LEU A 347 -6.08 25.52 9.05
C LEU A 347 -6.13 26.29 7.72
N ASN A 348 -5.04 26.98 7.38
CA ASN A 348 -4.92 27.60 6.06
C ASN A 348 -4.93 26.53 4.96
N ALA A 349 -4.05 25.52 5.07
CA ALA A 349 -3.94 24.47 4.06
C ALA A 349 -5.22 23.63 3.88
N ILE A 350 -5.88 23.21 4.97
CA ILE A 350 -7.07 22.34 4.90
C ILE A 350 -8.32 23.05 4.37
N ASN A 351 -8.38 24.38 4.46
CA ASN A 351 -9.50 25.18 3.96
C ASN A 351 -9.21 25.79 2.57
N GLU A 352 -8.04 25.53 2.01
CA GLU A 352 -7.69 25.96 0.66
C GLU A 352 -8.12 24.92 -0.38
N ASN A 353 -8.95 25.32 -1.35
CA ASN A 353 -9.50 24.42 -2.37
C ASN A 353 -8.53 24.10 -3.52
N SER A 354 -7.30 24.66 -3.49
CA SER A 354 -6.30 24.51 -4.55
C SER A 354 -5.39 23.29 -4.37
N ASN A 355 -5.51 22.56 -3.26
CA ASN A 355 -4.67 21.42 -2.92
C ASN A 355 -5.50 20.13 -2.66
N SER A 356 -4.80 19.02 -2.40
CA SER A 356 -5.43 17.70 -2.17
C SER A 356 -5.59 17.32 -0.68
N LEU A 357 -5.34 18.24 0.26
CA LEU A 357 -5.47 17.99 1.69
C LEU A 357 -6.96 17.93 2.08
N PHE A 358 -7.44 16.74 2.45
CA PHE A 358 -8.86 16.51 2.79
C PHE A 358 -9.83 17.06 1.73
N LEU A 359 -9.72 16.56 0.49
CA LEU A 359 -10.66 16.89 -0.58
C LEU A 359 -12.12 16.77 -0.15
N THR A 360 -12.97 17.66 -0.66
CA THR A 360 -14.42 17.60 -0.41
C THR A 360 -14.98 16.28 -0.92
N ILE A 361 -15.80 15.65 -0.09
CA ILE A 361 -16.45 14.35 -0.34
C ILE A 361 -17.98 14.46 -0.28
N GLY A 362 -18.65 13.66 -1.10
CA GLY A 362 -20.11 13.57 -1.22
C GLY A 362 -20.60 12.15 -1.57
N PRO A 363 -21.80 12.01 -2.18
CA PRO A 363 -22.45 10.71 -2.38
C PRO A 363 -21.69 9.73 -3.29
N GLY A 364 -21.02 10.25 -4.32
CA GLY A 364 -20.14 9.46 -5.18
C GLY A 364 -18.99 8.81 -4.42
N ASP A 365 -18.36 9.59 -3.53
CA ASP A 365 -17.30 9.11 -2.64
C ASP A 365 -17.84 8.05 -1.68
N PHE A 366 -19.04 8.24 -1.12
CA PHE A 366 -19.66 7.26 -0.22
C PHE A 366 -19.76 5.88 -0.88
N LEU A 367 -20.31 5.80 -2.09
CA LEU A 367 -20.54 4.52 -2.78
C LEU A 367 -19.23 3.81 -3.11
N VAL A 368 -18.23 4.54 -3.61
CA VAL A 368 -16.96 3.92 -3.98
C VAL A 368 -16.14 3.50 -2.76
N HIS A 369 -16.22 4.20 -1.62
CA HIS A 369 -15.61 3.72 -0.37
C HIS A 369 -16.25 2.42 0.13
N HIS A 370 -17.56 2.21 -0.09
CA HIS A 370 -18.20 0.93 0.22
C HIS A 370 -17.80 -0.17 -0.78
N ALA A 371 -17.57 0.16 -2.05
CA ALA A 371 -17.00 -0.79 -3.02
C ALA A 371 -15.56 -1.18 -2.65
N ILE A 372 -14.74 -0.22 -2.21
CA ILE A 372 -13.40 -0.49 -1.68
C ILE A 372 -13.48 -1.37 -0.43
N ALA A 373 -14.42 -1.08 0.49
CA ALA A 373 -14.65 -1.91 1.67
C ALA A 373 -15.05 -3.34 1.29
N LEU A 374 -15.94 -3.52 0.31
CA LEU A 374 -16.30 -4.84 -0.24
C LEU A 374 -15.07 -5.58 -0.75
N GLY A 375 -14.23 -4.91 -1.55
CA GLY A 375 -13.01 -5.49 -2.10
C GLY A 375 -12.03 -5.93 -1.00
N LEU A 376 -11.79 -5.07 0.00
CA LEU A 376 -10.93 -5.36 1.14
C LEU A 376 -11.44 -6.53 1.99
N HIS A 377 -12.73 -6.57 2.33
CA HIS A 377 -13.33 -7.64 3.13
C HIS A 377 -13.31 -8.97 2.36
N THR A 378 -13.61 -8.95 1.07
CA THR A 378 -13.63 -10.18 0.24
C THR A 378 -12.23 -10.72 -0.01
N THR A 379 -11.25 -9.84 -0.29
CA THR A 379 -9.84 -10.24 -0.38
C THR A 379 -9.36 -10.85 0.94
N THR A 380 -9.70 -10.21 2.07
CA THR A 380 -9.37 -10.70 3.41
C THR A 380 -10.04 -12.04 3.71
N LEU A 381 -11.31 -12.21 3.36
CA LEU A 381 -12.04 -13.48 3.50
C LEU A 381 -11.31 -14.62 2.80
N ILE A 382 -10.92 -14.43 1.54
CA ILE A 382 -10.25 -15.47 0.74
C ILE A 382 -8.91 -15.84 1.37
N LEU A 383 -8.10 -14.84 1.74
CA LEU A 383 -6.78 -15.04 2.35
C LEU A 383 -6.86 -15.68 3.74
N VAL A 384 -7.73 -15.18 4.60
CA VAL A 384 -7.93 -15.70 5.97
C VAL A 384 -8.48 -17.11 5.92
N LYS A 385 -9.51 -17.38 5.11
CA LYS A 385 -10.05 -18.73 4.94
C LYS A 385 -8.99 -19.69 4.38
N GLY A 386 -8.20 -19.24 3.41
CA GLY A 386 -7.07 -20.00 2.88
C GLY A 386 -6.04 -20.39 3.95
N ALA A 387 -5.71 -19.48 4.85
CA ALA A 387 -4.77 -19.73 5.95
C ALA A 387 -5.36 -20.61 7.06
N LEU A 388 -6.60 -20.38 7.49
CA LEU A 388 -7.24 -21.11 8.60
C LEU A 388 -7.66 -22.55 8.21
N ASP A 389 -7.95 -22.80 6.93
CA ASP A 389 -8.22 -24.14 6.39
C ASP A 389 -6.97 -24.82 5.79
N ALA A 390 -5.79 -24.21 5.92
CA ALA A 390 -4.56 -24.70 5.31
C ALA A 390 -4.14 -26.08 5.86
N ARG A 391 -4.36 -26.32 7.16
CA ARG A 391 -4.01 -27.58 7.82
C ARG A 391 -5.03 -28.70 7.57
N GLY A 392 -6.27 -28.34 7.30
CA GLY A 392 -7.38 -29.28 7.12
C GLY A 392 -8.73 -28.59 7.12
N SER A 393 -9.67 -29.15 6.36
CA SER A 393 -11.09 -28.79 6.37
C SER A 393 -11.95 -30.06 6.38
N LYS A 394 -13.27 -29.94 6.50
CA LYS A 394 -14.16 -31.12 6.45
C LYS A 394 -14.03 -31.94 5.16
N LEU A 395 -13.74 -31.28 4.03
CA LEU A 395 -13.62 -31.93 2.71
C LEU A 395 -12.28 -32.65 2.50
N MET A 396 -11.22 -32.18 3.17
CA MET A 396 -9.88 -32.74 3.13
C MET A 396 -9.20 -32.49 4.49
N PRO A 397 -9.39 -33.39 5.48
CA PRO A 397 -8.91 -33.20 6.85
C PRO A 397 -7.39 -33.25 7.01
N ASP A 398 -6.72 -33.99 6.13
CA ASP A 398 -5.28 -34.29 6.09
C ASP A 398 -4.49 -33.31 5.19
N LYS A 399 -5.05 -32.14 4.88
CA LYS A 399 -4.47 -31.18 3.92
C LYS A 399 -3.03 -30.78 4.24
N LYS A 400 -2.66 -30.66 5.52
CA LYS A 400 -1.29 -30.35 5.94
C LYS A 400 -0.23 -31.31 5.36
N ASP A 401 -0.60 -32.57 5.10
CA ASP A 401 0.32 -33.62 4.66
C ASP A 401 0.71 -33.46 3.16
N PHE A 402 -0.04 -32.63 2.42
CA PHE A 402 0.18 -32.34 1.00
C PHE A 402 0.97 -31.03 0.76
N GLY A 403 1.24 -30.26 1.82
CA GLY A 403 1.95 -29.00 1.75
C GLY A 403 1.10 -27.82 1.23
N TYR A 404 1.77 -26.72 0.87
CA TYR A 404 1.10 -25.46 0.53
C TYR A 404 0.45 -25.46 -0.85
N SER A 405 1.11 -26.07 -1.84
CA SER A 405 0.73 -26.00 -3.25
C SER A 405 0.64 -27.40 -3.84
N PHE A 406 -0.57 -27.79 -4.22
CA PHE A 406 -0.88 -29.07 -4.86
C PHE A 406 -2.15 -28.90 -5.73
N PRO A 407 -2.36 -29.74 -6.77
CA PRO A 407 -3.40 -29.48 -7.78
C PRO A 407 -4.85 -29.55 -7.27
N CYS A 408 -5.17 -30.66 -6.59
CA CYS A 408 -6.45 -31.08 -6.03
C CYS A 408 -6.24 -32.40 -5.28
N ASP A 409 -7.29 -32.93 -4.63
CA ASP A 409 -7.37 -34.31 -4.11
C ASP A 409 -8.32 -35.19 -4.96
N GLY A 410 -8.22 -35.03 -6.29
CA GLY A 410 -9.00 -35.77 -7.27
C GLY A 410 -10.47 -35.34 -7.44
N PRO A 411 -11.19 -35.96 -8.39
CA PRO A 411 -12.58 -35.62 -8.71
C PRO A 411 -13.62 -36.25 -7.75
N GLY A 412 -13.18 -37.11 -6.82
CA GLY A 412 -14.06 -37.72 -5.82
C GLY A 412 -14.67 -36.70 -4.86
N ARG A 413 -15.62 -37.15 -4.03
CA ARG A 413 -16.27 -36.34 -2.97
C ARG A 413 -16.91 -35.02 -3.46
N GLY A 414 -17.35 -34.99 -4.72
CA GLY A 414 -17.96 -33.82 -5.37
C GLY A 414 -16.98 -32.92 -6.12
N GLY A 415 -15.68 -33.25 -6.14
CA GLY A 415 -14.62 -32.48 -6.78
C GLY A 415 -13.86 -31.59 -5.80
N THR A 416 -12.53 -31.59 -5.90
CA THR A 416 -11.62 -30.89 -4.98
C THR A 416 -10.69 -29.90 -5.70
N CYS A 417 -11.16 -29.35 -6.82
CA CYS A 417 -10.44 -28.31 -7.55
C CYS A 417 -10.17 -27.11 -6.63
N ASP A 418 -8.98 -26.52 -6.77
CA ASP A 418 -8.60 -25.27 -6.10
C ASP A 418 -8.72 -25.31 -4.56
N ILE A 419 -8.43 -26.48 -3.96
CA ILE A 419 -8.59 -26.73 -2.53
C ILE A 419 -7.35 -26.37 -1.68
N SER A 420 -6.19 -26.20 -2.29
CA SER A 420 -4.94 -25.91 -1.57
C SER A 420 -4.90 -24.48 -1.02
N ALA A 421 -4.03 -24.21 -0.05
CA ALA A 421 -3.86 -22.86 0.46
C ALA A 421 -3.21 -21.92 -0.59
N TRP A 422 -2.39 -22.46 -1.48
CA TRP A 422 -1.87 -21.72 -2.64
C TRP A 422 -2.98 -21.29 -3.60
N ASP A 423 -4.00 -22.13 -3.81
CA ASP A 423 -5.13 -21.78 -4.67
C ASP A 423 -5.96 -20.63 -4.09
N ALA A 424 -6.08 -20.54 -2.76
CA ALA A 424 -6.68 -19.37 -2.10
C ALA A 424 -5.86 -18.08 -2.33
N PHE A 425 -4.53 -18.16 -2.27
CA PHE A 425 -3.67 -17.03 -2.68
C PHE A 425 -3.91 -16.64 -4.14
N TYR A 426 -3.94 -17.62 -5.05
CA TYR A 426 -4.22 -17.40 -6.47
C TYR A 426 -5.55 -16.66 -6.70
N LEU A 427 -6.62 -17.08 -6.02
CA LEU A 427 -7.93 -16.42 -6.08
C LEU A 427 -7.93 -15.01 -5.46
N ALA A 428 -7.20 -14.83 -4.36
CA ALA A 428 -7.12 -13.55 -3.68
C ALA A 428 -6.40 -12.48 -4.52
N VAL A 429 -5.44 -12.85 -5.38
CA VAL A 429 -4.75 -11.87 -6.24
C VAL A 429 -5.72 -11.23 -7.26
N PHE A 430 -6.71 -11.95 -7.79
CA PHE A 430 -7.74 -11.33 -8.64
C PHE A 430 -8.55 -10.28 -7.89
N TRP A 431 -8.97 -10.60 -6.66
CA TRP A 431 -9.70 -9.67 -5.80
C TRP A 431 -8.84 -8.48 -5.36
N MET A 432 -7.55 -8.70 -5.10
CA MET A 432 -6.61 -7.64 -4.80
C MET A 432 -6.46 -6.69 -5.99
N LEU A 433 -6.20 -7.20 -7.20
CA LEU A 433 -6.07 -6.38 -8.41
C LEU A 433 -7.35 -5.57 -8.66
N ASN A 434 -8.52 -6.19 -8.52
CA ASN A 434 -9.80 -5.52 -8.66
C ASN A 434 -10.03 -4.44 -7.57
N THR A 435 -9.70 -4.73 -6.31
CA THR A 435 -9.84 -3.78 -5.20
C THR A 435 -8.93 -2.58 -5.38
N ILE A 436 -7.66 -2.80 -5.71
CA ILE A 436 -6.72 -1.71 -5.98
C ILE A 436 -7.13 -0.95 -7.23
N GLY A 437 -7.64 -1.64 -8.26
CA GLY A 437 -8.23 -1.02 -9.44
C GLY A 437 -9.34 -0.03 -9.09
N TRP A 438 -10.29 -0.41 -8.23
CA TRP A 438 -11.33 0.50 -7.74
C TRP A 438 -10.75 1.69 -6.97
N VAL A 439 -9.78 1.47 -6.09
CA VAL A 439 -9.09 2.54 -5.34
C VAL A 439 -8.41 3.52 -6.28
N THR A 440 -7.68 3.04 -7.29
CA THR A 440 -6.91 3.90 -8.19
C THR A 440 -7.81 4.57 -9.24
N PHE A 441 -8.87 3.90 -9.70
CA PHE A 441 -9.87 4.51 -10.59
C PHE A 441 -10.56 5.67 -9.90
N TYR A 442 -10.99 5.48 -8.65
CA TYR A 442 -11.56 6.54 -7.83
C TYR A 442 -10.60 7.72 -7.66
N TRP A 443 -9.39 7.43 -7.17
CA TRP A 443 -8.40 8.48 -6.92
C TRP A 443 -8.11 9.27 -8.20
N HIS A 444 -7.89 8.59 -9.31
CA HIS A 444 -7.52 9.20 -10.58
C HIS A 444 -8.67 10.04 -11.16
N TRP A 445 -9.90 9.53 -11.18
CA TRP A 445 -11.03 10.30 -11.71
C TRP A 445 -11.33 11.54 -10.87
N LYS A 446 -11.29 11.40 -9.54
CA LYS A 446 -11.46 12.53 -8.62
C LYS A 446 -10.39 13.61 -8.82
N HIS A 447 -9.14 13.22 -9.03
CA HIS A 447 -8.07 14.18 -9.27
C HIS A 447 -8.11 14.80 -10.68
N ILE A 448 -8.42 14.04 -11.73
CA ILE A 448 -8.59 14.60 -13.08
C ILE A 448 -9.64 15.72 -13.05
N THR A 449 -10.80 15.47 -12.45
CA THR A 449 -11.89 16.46 -12.42
C THR A 449 -11.53 17.68 -11.58
N LEU A 450 -10.77 17.51 -10.50
CA LEU A 450 -10.18 18.60 -9.73
C LEU A 450 -9.20 19.45 -10.57
N TRP A 451 -8.25 18.80 -11.24
CA TRP A 451 -7.23 19.48 -12.05
C TRP A 451 -7.81 20.17 -13.28
N GLN A 452 -8.94 19.68 -13.82
CA GLN A 452 -9.70 20.35 -14.87
C GLN A 452 -10.54 21.53 -14.37
N GLY A 453 -10.67 21.72 -13.05
CA GLY A 453 -11.57 22.71 -12.47
C GLY A 453 -13.06 22.37 -12.61
N ASN A 454 -13.41 21.10 -12.91
CA ASN A 454 -14.78 20.63 -13.15
C ASN A 454 -15.16 19.49 -12.20
N VAL A 455 -15.13 19.77 -10.88
CA VAL A 455 -15.42 18.78 -9.83
C VAL A 455 -16.87 18.27 -9.89
N SER A 456 -17.80 19.05 -10.42
CA SER A 456 -19.20 18.63 -10.57
C SER A 456 -19.34 17.38 -11.45
N GLN A 457 -18.49 17.20 -12.45
CA GLN A 457 -18.50 15.99 -13.29
C GLN A 457 -18.38 14.72 -12.45
N PHE A 458 -17.42 14.68 -11.51
CA PHE A 458 -17.27 13.54 -10.61
C PHE A 458 -18.45 13.45 -9.65
N ASN A 459 -18.84 14.55 -9.00
CA ASN A 459 -19.90 14.55 -8.00
C ASN A 459 -21.25 14.06 -8.55
N GLU A 460 -21.57 14.41 -9.79
CA GLU A 460 -22.83 14.06 -10.45
C GLU A 460 -22.77 12.70 -11.15
N SER A 461 -21.61 12.30 -11.71
CA SER A 461 -21.52 11.10 -12.56
C SER A 461 -20.98 9.86 -11.85
N SER A 462 -20.34 10.00 -10.68
CA SER A 462 -19.76 8.86 -9.97
C SER A 462 -20.77 8.03 -9.16
N THR A 463 -22.03 8.47 -9.08
CA THR A 463 -23.09 7.80 -8.31
C THR A 463 -23.73 6.62 -9.03
N TYR A 464 -23.43 6.43 -10.32
CA TYR A 464 -23.96 5.37 -11.19
C TYR A 464 -22.83 4.83 -12.10
N LEU A 465 -22.87 3.55 -12.50
CA LEU A 465 -21.75 2.89 -13.19
C LEU A 465 -21.57 3.37 -14.63
N MET A 466 -22.64 3.82 -15.31
CA MET A 466 -22.52 4.37 -16.66
C MET A 466 -21.61 5.62 -16.69
N GLY A 467 -21.55 6.40 -15.61
CA GLY A 467 -20.68 7.57 -15.52
C GLY A 467 -19.21 7.16 -15.45
N TRP A 468 -18.88 6.13 -14.66
CA TRP A 468 -17.53 5.54 -14.63
C TRP A 468 -17.10 5.00 -16.00
N LEU A 469 -18.04 4.41 -16.76
CA LEU A 469 -17.73 3.93 -18.10
C LEU A 469 -17.55 5.07 -19.11
N ARG A 470 -18.51 5.99 -19.18
CA ARG A 470 -18.57 7.06 -20.19
C ARG A 470 -17.60 8.21 -19.90
N ASP A 471 -17.70 8.77 -18.70
CA ASP A 471 -17.06 10.04 -18.36
C ASP A 471 -15.66 9.86 -17.76
N TYR A 472 -15.35 8.64 -17.29
CA TYR A 472 -14.00 8.28 -16.90
C TYR A 472 -13.29 7.45 -17.97
N LEU A 473 -13.67 6.18 -18.18
CA LEU A 473 -12.89 5.28 -19.04
C LEU A 473 -12.91 5.72 -20.50
N TRP A 474 -14.09 5.93 -21.08
CA TRP A 474 -14.23 6.28 -22.49
C TRP A 474 -13.67 7.68 -22.77
N LEU A 475 -14.14 8.70 -22.05
CA LEU A 475 -13.74 10.10 -22.29
C LEU A 475 -12.23 10.30 -22.16
N ASN A 476 -11.60 9.72 -21.13
CA ASN A 476 -10.17 9.92 -20.89
C ASN A 476 -9.28 9.03 -21.78
N SER A 477 -9.84 8.02 -22.45
CA SER A 477 -9.09 7.20 -23.42
C SER A 477 -8.82 7.90 -24.76
N SER A 478 -9.52 9.00 -25.06
CA SER A 478 -9.49 9.65 -26.37
C SER A 478 -8.08 10.03 -26.85
N GLN A 479 -7.26 10.66 -26.00
CA GLN A 479 -5.88 11.04 -26.37
C GLN A 479 -4.96 9.82 -26.47
N LEU A 480 -5.13 8.85 -25.55
CA LEU A 480 -4.38 7.59 -25.56
C LEU A 480 -4.55 6.84 -26.87
N ILE A 481 -5.79 6.59 -27.31
CA ILE A 481 -6.05 5.80 -28.52
C ILE A 481 -5.67 6.53 -29.81
N ASN A 482 -5.47 7.84 -29.75
CA ASN A 482 -4.95 8.66 -30.85
C ASN A 482 -3.45 8.92 -30.76
N GLY A 483 -2.72 8.22 -29.88
CA GLY A 483 -1.25 8.30 -29.82
C GLY A 483 -0.58 7.93 -31.15
N TYR A 484 -1.20 7.03 -31.91
CA TYR A 484 -0.96 6.83 -33.34
C TYR A 484 -2.28 6.56 -34.06
N ASN A 485 -2.44 7.07 -35.27
CA ASN A 485 -3.62 6.88 -36.12
C ASN A 485 -3.20 6.92 -37.62
N PRO A 486 -4.12 6.72 -38.58
CA PRO A 486 -3.76 6.71 -40.01
C PRO A 486 -3.12 8.01 -40.53
N PHE A 487 -3.23 9.11 -39.81
CA PHE A 487 -2.70 10.42 -40.21
C PHE A 487 -1.32 10.72 -39.62
N GLY A 488 -0.87 9.97 -38.60
CA GLY A 488 0.43 10.18 -37.97
C GLY A 488 0.53 9.61 -36.55
N MET A 489 1.59 9.99 -35.84
CA MET A 489 1.83 9.60 -34.45
C MET A 489 2.33 10.79 -33.62
N ASN A 490 2.13 10.73 -32.31
CA ASN A 490 2.65 11.70 -31.35
C ASN A 490 3.41 11.00 -30.21
N SER A 491 3.83 11.77 -29.20
CA SER A 491 4.58 11.27 -28.03
C SER A 491 3.85 10.22 -27.21
N LEU A 492 2.51 10.10 -27.32
CA LEU A 492 1.69 9.10 -26.64
C LEU A 492 1.65 7.75 -27.37
N SER A 493 2.25 7.61 -28.56
CA SER A 493 2.24 6.37 -29.36
C SER A 493 2.76 5.14 -28.61
N VAL A 494 3.78 5.30 -27.76
CA VAL A 494 4.31 4.21 -26.92
C VAL A 494 3.28 3.73 -25.90
N TRP A 495 2.49 4.65 -25.33
CA TRP A 495 1.43 4.31 -24.38
C TRP A 495 0.24 3.67 -25.08
N ALA A 496 -0.14 4.16 -26.26
CA ALA A 496 -1.18 3.54 -27.09
C ALA A 496 -0.82 2.08 -27.43
N TRP A 497 0.44 1.83 -27.79
CA TRP A 497 0.93 0.48 -28.08
C TRP A 497 0.95 -0.39 -26.82
N MET A 498 1.47 0.14 -25.70
CA MET A 498 1.50 -0.56 -24.42
C MET A 498 0.09 -0.90 -23.92
N PHE A 499 -0.89 -0.04 -24.16
CA PHE A 499 -2.29 -0.26 -23.81
C PHE A 499 -2.87 -1.48 -24.53
N LEU A 500 -2.66 -1.61 -25.85
CA LEU A 500 -3.07 -2.79 -26.61
C LEU A 500 -2.27 -4.03 -26.22
N PHE A 501 -0.97 -3.87 -25.97
CA PHE A 501 -0.12 -4.96 -25.49
C PHE A 501 -0.61 -5.49 -24.13
N GLY A 502 -0.99 -4.61 -23.21
CA GLY A 502 -1.60 -4.98 -21.93
C GLY A 502 -2.87 -5.81 -22.11
N HIS A 503 -3.76 -5.40 -23.03
CA HIS A 503 -4.97 -6.17 -23.36
C HIS A 503 -4.63 -7.56 -23.93
N LEU A 504 -3.66 -7.64 -24.83
CA LEU A 504 -3.20 -8.91 -25.40
C LEU A 504 -2.67 -9.85 -24.32
N VAL A 505 -1.78 -9.36 -23.45
CA VAL A 505 -1.19 -10.16 -22.36
C VAL A 505 -2.27 -10.59 -21.37
N TRP A 506 -3.19 -9.70 -21.01
CA TRP A 506 -4.32 -10.00 -20.13
C TRP A 506 -5.20 -11.11 -20.71
N ALA A 507 -5.63 -10.98 -21.96
CA ALA A 507 -6.45 -11.98 -22.66
C ALA A 507 -5.70 -13.31 -22.87
N THR A 508 -4.39 -13.27 -23.09
CA THR A 508 -3.54 -14.47 -23.15
C THR A 508 -3.59 -15.23 -21.82
N GLY A 509 -3.67 -14.53 -20.69
CA GLY A 509 -3.88 -15.14 -19.38
C GLY A 509 -5.13 -16.04 -19.34
N PHE A 510 -6.23 -15.62 -19.97
CA PHE A 510 -7.49 -16.38 -19.98
C PHE A 510 -7.35 -17.74 -20.66
N MET A 511 -6.44 -17.90 -21.63
CA MET A 511 -6.15 -19.20 -22.24
C MET A 511 -5.74 -20.22 -21.17
N PHE A 512 -4.84 -19.84 -20.27
CA PHE A 512 -4.33 -20.70 -19.19
C PHE A 512 -5.31 -20.87 -18.02
N LEU A 513 -6.18 -19.88 -17.80
CA LEU A 513 -7.13 -19.88 -16.68
C LEU A 513 -8.42 -20.65 -16.99
N ILE A 514 -8.85 -20.66 -18.27
CA ILE A 514 -10.08 -21.31 -18.71
C ILE A 514 -9.81 -22.74 -19.20
N SER A 515 -8.86 -22.91 -20.13
CA SER A 515 -8.58 -24.23 -20.69
C SER A 515 -7.58 -24.99 -19.83
N TRP A 516 -7.93 -26.21 -19.43
CA TRP A 516 -7.15 -26.98 -18.46
C TRP A 516 -6.23 -28.01 -19.11
N ARG A 517 -5.29 -28.52 -18.32
CA ARG A 517 -4.14 -29.34 -18.77
C ARG A 517 -4.48 -30.47 -19.74
N GLY A 518 -5.58 -31.21 -19.52
CA GLY A 518 -5.91 -32.40 -20.29
C GLY A 518 -5.98 -32.15 -21.80
N TYR A 519 -6.69 -31.08 -22.19
CA TYR A 519 -6.81 -30.66 -23.59
C TYR A 519 -5.45 -30.42 -24.25
N TRP A 520 -4.55 -29.69 -23.56
CA TRP A 520 -3.22 -29.38 -24.07
C TRP A 520 -2.31 -30.60 -24.12
N GLN A 521 -2.46 -31.54 -23.19
CA GLN A 521 -1.67 -32.75 -23.16
C GLN A 521 -1.96 -33.63 -24.39
N GLU A 522 -3.24 -33.82 -24.71
CA GLU A 522 -3.65 -34.57 -25.91
C GLU A 522 -3.16 -33.90 -27.20
N LEU A 523 -3.25 -32.57 -27.28
CA LEU A 523 -2.72 -31.83 -28.43
C LEU A 523 -1.20 -32.02 -28.57
N ILE A 524 -0.44 -31.90 -27.48
CA ILE A 524 1.02 -32.07 -27.50
C ILE A 524 1.41 -33.48 -27.94
N GLU A 525 0.65 -34.50 -27.57
CA GLU A 525 0.89 -35.88 -28.01
C GLU A 525 0.74 -36.03 -29.54
N THR A 526 -0.22 -35.34 -30.15
CA THR A 526 -0.34 -35.32 -31.62
C THR A 526 0.83 -34.61 -32.30
N LEU A 527 1.36 -33.53 -31.69
CA LEU A 527 2.55 -32.82 -32.19
C LEU A 527 3.81 -33.67 -32.06
N ALA A 528 3.98 -34.38 -30.94
CA ALA A 528 5.09 -35.31 -30.74
C ALA A 528 5.05 -36.44 -31.77
N TRP A 529 3.87 -37.01 -32.03
CA TRP A 529 3.67 -37.99 -33.10
C TRP A 529 4.05 -37.42 -34.48
N ALA A 530 3.61 -36.20 -34.80
CA ALA A 530 3.91 -35.56 -36.08
C ALA A 530 5.42 -35.30 -36.25
N HIS A 531 6.11 -34.85 -35.20
CA HIS A 531 7.56 -34.59 -35.21
C HIS A 531 8.36 -35.87 -35.49
N GLU A 532 8.02 -36.98 -34.82
CA GLU A 532 8.70 -38.27 -35.01
C GLU A 532 8.45 -38.88 -36.40
N ARG A 533 7.30 -38.56 -37.02
CA ARG A 533 6.88 -39.09 -38.32
C ARG A 533 7.25 -38.21 -39.50
N THR A 534 7.70 -36.98 -39.27
CA THR A 534 8.10 -36.05 -40.33
C THR A 534 9.56 -36.34 -40.75
N PRO A 535 9.82 -36.77 -42.00
CA PRO A 535 11.18 -37.00 -42.48
C PRO A 535 12.05 -35.75 -42.34
N LEU A 536 13.35 -35.93 -42.12
CA LEU A 536 14.35 -34.89 -41.85
C LEU A 536 14.21 -34.23 -40.47
N ALA A 537 12.98 -33.94 -40.00
CA ALA A 537 12.76 -33.42 -38.64
C ALA A 537 13.03 -34.48 -37.56
N ASN A 538 12.71 -35.74 -37.83
CA ASN A 538 12.92 -36.87 -36.93
C ASN A 538 14.40 -37.20 -36.61
N LEU A 539 15.35 -36.58 -37.32
CA LEU A 539 16.78 -36.62 -37.01
C LEU A 539 17.11 -35.79 -35.77
N ILE A 540 16.30 -34.75 -35.50
CA ILE A 540 16.41 -33.89 -34.33
C ILE A 540 15.50 -34.45 -33.25
N ARG A 541 16.06 -34.81 -32.09
CA ARG A 541 15.29 -35.34 -30.94
C ARG A 541 15.31 -34.36 -29.78
N TRP A 542 14.19 -34.24 -29.08
CA TRP A 542 14.14 -33.51 -27.83
C TRP A 542 14.95 -34.25 -26.75
N ARG A 543 15.59 -33.49 -25.86
CA ARG A 543 16.24 -34.03 -24.66
C ARG A 543 15.20 -34.39 -23.60
N ASP A 544 14.26 -33.49 -23.38
CA ASP A 544 13.18 -33.61 -22.41
C ASP A 544 11.85 -33.79 -23.14
N LYS A 545 11.02 -34.71 -22.65
CA LYS A 545 9.74 -35.01 -23.30
C LYS A 545 8.81 -33.78 -23.23
N PRO A 546 8.19 -33.37 -24.35
CA PRO A 546 7.24 -32.26 -24.34
C PRO A 546 5.98 -32.69 -23.58
N VAL A 547 5.61 -31.91 -22.56
CA VAL A 547 4.41 -32.13 -21.76
C VAL A 547 3.70 -30.81 -21.51
N ALA A 548 2.38 -30.85 -21.34
CA ALA A 548 1.63 -29.68 -20.92
C ALA A 548 2.07 -29.21 -19.52
N LEU A 549 1.95 -27.90 -19.27
CA LEU A 549 2.17 -27.31 -17.94
C LEU A 549 1.37 -28.07 -16.87
N SER A 550 1.93 -28.21 -15.67
CA SER A 550 1.16 -28.75 -14.54
C SER A 550 -0.02 -27.84 -14.19
N ILE A 551 -1.02 -28.37 -13.48
CA ILE A 551 -2.23 -27.62 -13.11
C ILE A 551 -1.87 -26.35 -12.33
N VAL A 552 -1.03 -26.47 -11.31
CA VAL A 552 -0.57 -25.33 -10.49
C VAL A 552 0.25 -24.35 -11.34
N GLN A 553 1.13 -24.84 -12.22
CA GLN A 553 1.91 -23.97 -13.10
C GLN A 553 1.00 -23.19 -14.07
N ALA A 554 -0.04 -23.82 -14.64
CA ALA A 554 -0.98 -23.14 -15.52
C ALA A 554 -1.75 -22.03 -14.79
N ARG A 555 -2.21 -22.28 -13.56
CA ARG A 555 -2.81 -21.26 -12.69
C ARG A 555 -1.84 -20.09 -12.46
N LEU A 556 -0.58 -20.37 -12.13
CA LEU A 556 0.44 -19.33 -11.89
C LEU A 556 0.76 -18.53 -13.16
N VAL A 557 0.98 -19.21 -14.29
CA VAL A 557 1.29 -18.56 -15.57
C VAL A 557 0.10 -17.72 -16.04
N GLY A 558 -1.13 -18.25 -15.92
CA GLY A 558 -2.35 -17.50 -16.22
C GLY A 558 -2.51 -16.27 -15.32
N LEU A 559 -2.29 -16.41 -14.02
CA LEU A 559 -2.33 -15.30 -13.07
C LEU A 559 -1.25 -14.25 -13.36
N ALA A 560 -0.04 -14.69 -13.75
CA ALA A 560 1.05 -13.78 -14.11
C ALA A 560 0.69 -12.94 -15.35
N HIS A 561 0.19 -13.58 -16.42
CA HIS A 561 -0.28 -12.87 -17.62
C HIS A 561 -1.45 -11.94 -17.28
N PHE A 562 -2.43 -12.41 -16.51
CA PHE A 562 -3.54 -11.58 -16.06
C PHE A 562 -3.03 -10.34 -15.31
N SER A 563 -2.12 -10.52 -14.35
CA SER A 563 -1.59 -9.43 -13.52
C SER A 563 -0.76 -8.44 -14.33
N VAL A 564 0.16 -8.92 -15.18
CA VAL A 564 1.01 -8.06 -16.02
C VAL A 564 0.15 -7.28 -17.02
N GLY A 565 -0.79 -7.96 -17.69
CA GLY A 565 -1.70 -7.31 -18.62
C GLY A 565 -2.60 -6.26 -17.94
N TYR A 566 -3.09 -6.56 -16.73
CA TYR A 566 -3.88 -5.63 -15.93
C TYR A 566 -3.10 -4.35 -15.58
N ILE A 567 -1.87 -4.50 -15.09
CA ILE A 567 -1.00 -3.38 -14.71
C ILE A 567 -0.60 -2.56 -15.93
N PHE A 568 -0.19 -3.18 -17.04
CA PHE A 568 0.25 -2.45 -18.24
C PHE A 568 -0.90 -1.72 -18.92
N THR A 569 -2.08 -2.33 -19.00
CA THR A 569 -3.28 -1.65 -19.50
C THR A 569 -3.57 -0.39 -18.69
N TYR A 570 -3.59 -0.49 -17.36
CA TYR A 570 -3.92 0.67 -16.53
C TYR A 570 -2.80 1.71 -16.48
N ALA A 571 -1.54 1.31 -16.40
CA ALA A 571 -0.40 2.23 -16.39
C ALA A 571 -0.34 3.08 -17.67
N ALA A 572 -0.55 2.47 -18.83
CA ALA A 572 -0.58 3.18 -20.10
C ALA A 572 -1.75 4.18 -20.16
N PHE A 573 -2.94 3.76 -19.71
CA PHE A 573 -4.11 4.63 -19.62
C PHE A 573 -3.88 5.82 -18.67
N LEU A 574 -3.43 5.54 -17.44
CA LEU A 574 -3.19 6.54 -16.40
C LEU A 574 -2.22 7.64 -16.88
N ILE A 575 -1.07 7.22 -17.40
CA ILE A 575 -0.02 8.16 -17.83
C ILE A 575 -0.52 8.97 -19.03
N ALA A 576 -1.00 8.32 -20.10
CA ALA A 576 -1.37 9.03 -21.32
C ALA A 576 -2.61 9.92 -21.17
N SER A 577 -3.59 9.52 -20.35
CA SER A 577 -4.79 10.32 -20.12
C SER A 577 -4.52 11.55 -19.24
N THR A 578 -3.53 11.49 -18.37
CA THR A 578 -3.08 12.64 -17.56
C THR A 578 -2.17 13.54 -18.38
N SER A 579 -1.08 13.00 -18.92
CA SER A 579 -0.10 13.78 -19.68
C SER A 579 -0.67 14.34 -20.99
N GLY A 580 -1.61 13.64 -21.63
CA GLY A 580 -2.27 14.13 -22.84
C GLY A 580 -3.19 15.34 -22.60
N LYS A 581 -3.55 15.63 -21.34
CA LYS A 581 -4.37 16.78 -20.94
C LYS A 581 -3.57 17.91 -20.31
N PHE A 582 -2.53 17.59 -19.57
CA PHE A 582 -1.82 18.52 -18.70
C PHE A 582 -0.31 18.62 -18.95
N GLY A 583 0.26 17.76 -19.80
CA GLY A 583 1.70 17.66 -20.06
C GLY A 583 2.14 18.23 -21.40
#